data_AF-K0RPX5-F1
#
_entry.id   AF-K0RPX5-F1
#
_cell.length_a   1.000
_cell.length_b   1.000
_cell.length_c   1.000
_cell.angle_alpha   90.00
_cell.angle_beta   90.00
_cell.angle_gamma   90.00
#
_symmetry.space_group_name_H-M   'P 1'
#
loop_
_entity.id
_entity.type
_entity.pdbx_description
1 polymer ?
#
loop_
_entity_poly.entity_id
_entity_poly.type
_entity_poly.pdbx_seq_one_letter_code
_entity_poly.pdbx_strand_id
1 'polypeptide(L)'
;MISMTTTTVRTGGLVWAAALVIGARGFLPSSGTRHSTKRFATPPLAVPDNVGTDEALANMDNDSVIRSPLRFLGPYPTVPLKFPRLSTPSQREKDLSGISLDFVLDTAANVNTLNAQVAKELNLEAVGEVPGGYGAAGEIAGAETYMLGDCSLDLSVLGEKKCDDEDEQEDEIFMQGLTASALPVASPAAAGLLGLAFFYCFEGGVEMVWQPNEESPTPSITFHGSIAHLNTSGLSCIQYESLPVSLLPSVTICINGVEIPALFDTGSPITCINKQAAEAAGIEPAVSLDEFDDEDGGANSNWNPFAKITANVKAAQKVAQAASQGQLLTLAGGDGPVQLIRSKSSEKIDIRTKDGVTDLAESQLFIGDIPGLQALGGLGGDAPPAAVLGMDIIARRPRVIFRARQNQIYL
;
A
#
# COMPACT_ATOMS: atom_id res chain seq x y z
N MET A 1 -22.97 22.83 42.19
CA MET A 1 -21.54 22.96 41.81
C MET A 1 -21.21 21.77 40.94
N ILE A 2 -21.07 22.01 39.64
CA ILE A 2 -20.95 21.00 38.59
C ILE A 2 -19.48 20.60 38.50
N SER A 3 -19.24 19.29 38.64
CA SER A 3 -17.94 18.64 38.48
C SER A 3 -17.51 18.70 37.01
N MET A 4 -16.34 19.26 36.73
CA MET A 4 -15.71 19.19 35.42
C MET A 4 -15.05 17.82 35.25
N THR A 5 -15.52 17.04 34.27
CA THR A 5 -14.87 15.82 33.80
C THR A 5 -14.03 16.16 32.58
N THR A 6 -12.72 15.93 32.67
CA THR A 6 -11.76 16.12 31.59
C THR A 6 -11.93 15.02 30.53
N THR A 7 -12.44 15.38 29.35
CA THR A 7 -12.50 14.47 28.21
C THR A 7 -11.14 14.46 27.51
N THR A 8 -10.45 13.32 27.57
CA THR A 8 -9.22 13.08 26.79
C THR A 8 -9.65 12.69 25.37
N VAL A 9 -9.45 13.60 24.41
CA VAL A 9 -9.63 13.28 22.99
C VAL A 9 -8.35 12.61 22.50
N ARG A 10 -8.40 11.29 22.28
CA ARG A 10 -7.37 10.58 21.53
C ARG A 10 -7.63 10.80 20.05
N THR A 11 -6.89 11.72 19.43
CA THR A 11 -6.73 11.75 17.97
C THR A 11 -5.85 10.57 17.57
N GLY A 12 -6.48 9.49 17.10
CA GLY A 12 -5.76 8.42 16.40
C GLY A 12 -5.35 8.95 15.04
N GLY A 13 -4.05 9.21 14.84
CA GLY A 13 -3.52 9.52 13.52
C GLY A 13 -3.70 8.29 12.61
N LEU A 14 -4.37 8.48 11.48
CA LEU A 14 -4.40 7.49 10.40
C LEU A 14 -3.02 7.54 9.74
N VAL A 15 -2.25 6.47 9.82
CA VAL A 15 -0.94 6.38 9.17
C VAL A 15 -1.16 5.70 7.82
N TRP A 16 -0.85 6.40 6.74
CA TRP A 16 -0.98 5.91 5.39
C TRP A 16 0.32 5.22 4.96
N ALA A 17 0.23 4.07 4.30
CA ALA A 17 1.38 3.25 3.91
C ALA A 17 1.33 2.98 2.41
N ALA A 18 2.33 3.46 1.69
CA ALA A 18 2.82 2.86 0.46
C ALA A 18 4.33 2.77 0.67
N ALA A 19 4.91 1.57 0.60
CA ALA A 19 6.36 1.38 0.69
C ALA A 19 6.92 1.27 -0.73
N LEU A 20 7.62 2.30 -1.16
CA LEU A 20 8.20 2.42 -2.48
C LEU A 20 9.73 2.41 -2.36
N VAL A 21 10.40 1.42 -2.92
CA VAL A 21 11.86 1.44 -3.03
C VAL A 21 12.25 1.92 -4.43
N ILE A 22 12.85 3.12 -4.54
CA ILE A 22 13.49 3.61 -5.78
C ILE A 22 15.00 3.47 -5.61
N GLY A 23 15.60 2.52 -6.32
CA GLY A 23 17.06 2.38 -6.33
C GLY A 23 17.73 3.51 -7.12
N ALA A 24 18.52 4.35 -6.44
CA ALA A 24 19.36 5.34 -7.13
C ALA A 24 20.51 4.63 -7.88
N ARG A 25 20.50 4.67 -9.23
CA ARG A 25 21.70 4.41 -10.03
C ARG A 25 21.89 5.43 -11.15
N GLY A 26 22.93 6.24 -10.99
CA GLY A 26 23.66 6.83 -12.12
C GLY A 26 24.25 8.20 -11.83
N PHE A 27 25.49 8.28 -11.30
CA PHE A 27 26.50 9.28 -11.70
C PHE A 27 27.88 8.92 -11.09
N LEU A 28 28.94 8.90 -11.92
CA LEU A 28 30.38 8.88 -11.58
C LEU A 28 31.02 10.16 -12.15
N PRO A 29 32.26 10.56 -11.77
CA PRO A 29 32.95 10.46 -10.48
C PRO A 29 33.62 11.78 -10.03
N SER A 30 34.01 11.90 -8.75
CA SER A 30 35.10 12.80 -8.33
C SER A 30 35.81 12.33 -7.05
N SER A 31 37.08 11.93 -7.26
CA SER A 31 38.30 11.92 -6.41
C SER A 31 38.31 11.69 -4.88
N GLY A 32 39.10 10.67 -4.47
CA GLY A 32 39.87 10.55 -3.21
C GLY A 32 39.09 9.98 -2.02
N THR A 33 39.38 8.81 -1.42
CA THR A 33 40.68 8.33 -0.92
C THR A 33 40.59 6.81 -0.67
N ARG A 34 41.69 6.09 -0.89
CA ARG A 34 41.78 4.62 -0.94
C ARG A 34 41.47 3.93 0.39
N HIS A 35 40.42 3.11 0.42
CA HIS A 35 40.44 1.83 1.15
C HIS A 35 40.19 0.67 0.20
N SER A 36 41.05 -0.33 0.30
CA SER A 36 41.06 -1.54 -0.51
C SER A 36 39.89 -2.44 -0.11
N THR A 37 38.85 -2.46 -0.92
CA THR A 37 37.82 -3.51 -0.92
C THR A 37 37.93 -4.27 -2.23
N LYS A 38 38.02 -5.60 -2.12
CA LYS A 38 37.97 -6.51 -3.27
C LYS A 38 36.64 -6.26 -4.00
N ARG A 39 36.73 -5.75 -5.23
CA ARG A 39 35.59 -5.63 -6.15
C ARG A 39 35.12 -7.03 -6.51
N PHE A 40 33.97 -7.44 -5.99
CA PHE A 40 33.14 -8.41 -6.69
C PHE A 40 32.44 -7.67 -7.83
N ALA A 41 32.85 -7.99 -9.06
CA ALA A 41 32.12 -7.56 -10.24
C ALA A 41 30.72 -8.18 -10.17
N THR A 42 29.68 -7.34 -10.19
CA THR A 42 28.32 -7.80 -10.44
C THR A 42 28.30 -8.33 -11.88
N PRO A 43 28.00 -9.63 -12.12
CA PRO A 43 27.86 -10.11 -13.47
C PRO A 43 26.62 -9.43 -14.10
N PRO A 44 26.62 -9.17 -15.42
CA PRO A 44 25.40 -8.80 -16.12
C PRO A 44 24.38 -9.93 -15.92
N LEU A 45 23.10 -9.57 -15.79
CA LEU A 45 21.96 -10.47 -15.96
C LEU A 45 22.00 -11.00 -17.40
N ALA A 46 22.85 -12.01 -17.64
CA ALA A 46 22.77 -12.89 -18.78
C ALA A 46 21.84 -14.03 -18.38
N VAL A 47 20.72 -14.14 -19.09
CA VAL A 47 19.87 -15.32 -19.05
C VAL A 47 20.76 -16.52 -19.42
N PRO A 48 20.91 -17.52 -18.54
CA PRO A 48 21.69 -18.69 -18.89
C PRO A 48 20.93 -19.51 -19.92
N ASP A 49 21.38 -19.48 -21.16
CA ASP A 49 21.14 -20.54 -22.14
C ASP A 49 21.86 -21.79 -21.63
N ASN A 50 21.19 -22.59 -20.80
CA ASN A 50 21.59 -23.97 -20.61
C ASN A 50 20.38 -24.87 -20.42
N VAL A 51 20.23 -25.73 -21.41
CA VAL A 51 19.20 -26.75 -21.61
C VAL A 51 19.32 -27.81 -20.53
N GLY A 52 18.74 -27.54 -19.36
CA GLY A 52 18.25 -28.56 -18.45
C GLY A 52 16.75 -28.67 -18.72
N THR A 53 16.28 -29.85 -19.09
CA THR A 53 14.90 -30.11 -19.52
C THR A 53 13.87 -29.56 -18.52
N ASP A 54 13.24 -28.44 -18.90
CA ASP A 54 12.12 -27.74 -18.24
C ASP A 54 10.82 -28.55 -18.11
N GLU A 55 10.78 -29.79 -18.63
CA GLU A 55 9.56 -30.60 -18.66
C GLU A 55 9.07 -31.06 -17.27
N ALA A 56 9.92 -31.01 -16.24
CA ALA A 56 9.55 -31.41 -14.88
C ALA A 56 8.92 -30.28 -14.03
N LEU A 57 9.09 -29.00 -14.42
CA LEU A 57 8.41 -27.85 -13.79
C LEU A 57 7.27 -27.30 -14.66
N ALA A 58 7.23 -27.65 -15.95
CA ALA A 58 6.20 -27.21 -16.88
C ALA A 58 4.86 -27.98 -16.79
N ASN A 59 4.72 -28.93 -15.87
CA ASN A 59 3.55 -29.83 -15.77
C ASN A 59 2.87 -29.84 -14.39
N MET A 60 3.11 -28.86 -13.52
CA MET A 60 2.11 -28.58 -12.49
C MET A 60 0.92 -27.96 -13.23
N ASP A 61 -0.27 -28.55 -13.13
CA ASP A 61 -1.52 -27.93 -13.56
C ASP A 61 -1.60 -26.55 -12.90
N ASN A 62 -1.12 -25.53 -13.59
CA ASN A 62 -1.05 -24.17 -13.06
C ASN A 62 -2.46 -23.54 -13.03
N ASP A 63 -3.49 -24.33 -13.37
CA ASP A 63 -4.91 -24.01 -13.29
C ASP A 63 -5.44 -24.03 -11.85
N SER A 64 -4.57 -24.13 -10.83
CA SER A 64 -4.98 -24.00 -9.44
C SER A 64 -5.71 -22.68 -9.16
N VAL A 65 -6.85 -22.78 -8.47
CA VAL A 65 -7.63 -21.65 -7.98
C VAL A 65 -7.79 -21.83 -6.49
N ILE A 66 -7.17 -20.93 -5.72
CA ILE A 66 -7.17 -21.01 -4.27
C ILE A 66 -7.96 -19.84 -3.72
N ARG A 67 -9.00 -20.11 -2.93
CA ARG A 67 -9.87 -19.10 -2.34
C ARG A 67 -9.66 -19.03 -0.83
N SER A 68 -9.61 -17.82 -0.31
CA SER A 68 -9.48 -17.52 1.12
C SER A 68 -10.53 -16.47 1.54
N PRO A 69 -10.96 -16.46 2.81
CA PRO A 69 -11.73 -15.34 3.34
C PRO A 69 -10.91 -14.05 3.25
N LEU A 70 -11.53 -12.98 2.76
CA LEU A 70 -10.92 -11.66 2.82
C LEU A 70 -11.25 -11.05 4.18
N ARG A 71 -10.22 -10.70 4.95
CA ARG A 71 -10.37 -10.01 6.23
C ARG A 71 -10.12 -8.51 6.05
N PHE A 72 -10.58 -7.74 7.02
CA PHE A 72 -10.30 -6.32 7.11
C PHE A 72 -9.73 -5.98 8.47
N LEU A 73 -8.57 -5.31 8.49
CA LEU A 73 -8.03 -4.65 9.67
C LEU A 73 -8.23 -3.16 9.53
N GLY A 74 -9.31 -2.65 10.12
CA GLY A 74 -9.78 -1.29 9.83
C GLY A 74 -10.20 -1.18 8.35
N PRO A 75 -9.68 -0.20 7.60
CA PRO A 75 -9.99 -0.05 6.17
C PRO A 75 -9.17 -0.98 5.25
N TYR A 76 -8.18 -1.70 5.78
CA TYR A 76 -7.20 -2.42 4.97
C TYR A 76 -7.64 -3.85 4.67
N PRO A 77 -7.63 -4.28 3.41
CA PRO A 77 -7.85 -5.68 3.05
C PRO A 77 -6.62 -6.52 3.46
N THR A 78 -6.86 -7.63 4.15
CA THR A 78 -5.78 -8.47 4.66
C THR A 78 -5.97 -9.94 4.31
N VAL A 79 -4.84 -10.62 4.07
CA VAL A 79 -4.77 -12.08 3.96
C VAL A 79 -4.11 -12.66 5.22
N PRO A 80 -4.76 -13.62 5.90
CA PRO A 80 -4.17 -14.29 7.04
C PRO A 80 -3.29 -15.46 6.57
N LEU A 81 -2.01 -15.45 6.95
CA LEU A 81 -1.04 -16.48 6.57
C LEU A 81 -0.56 -17.22 7.81
N LYS A 82 -0.62 -18.56 7.76
CA LYS A 82 -0.12 -19.43 8.81
C LYS A 82 1.29 -19.90 8.46
N PHE A 83 2.20 -19.76 9.42
CA PHE A 83 3.61 -20.15 9.32
C PHE A 83 3.89 -21.30 10.29
N PRO A 84 3.83 -22.57 9.83
CA PRO A 84 3.89 -23.74 10.71
C PRO A 84 5.24 -23.90 11.43
N ARG A 85 6.32 -23.35 10.85
CA ARG A 85 7.68 -23.44 11.39
C ARG A 85 8.09 -22.26 12.27
N LEU A 86 7.26 -21.23 12.37
CA LEU A 86 7.53 -20.07 13.23
C LEU A 86 6.86 -20.25 14.58
N SER A 87 7.48 -19.67 15.62
CA SER A 87 7.02 -19.75 17.00
C SER A 87 7.31 -18.45 17.74
N THR A 88 6.35 -17.98 18.53
CA THR A 88 6.58 -16.90 19.51
C THR A 88 7.51 -17.37 20.64
N PRO A 89 8.11 -16.45 21.43
CA PRO A 89 8.92 -16.83 22.60
C PRO A 89 8.20 -17.79 23.55
N SER A 90 6.93 -17.50 23.87
CA SER A 90 6.11 -18.34 24.76
C SER A 90 5.74 -19.70 24.17
N GLN A 91 5.66 -19.83 22.84
CA GLN A 91 5.43 -21.12 22.18
C GLN A 91 6.72 -21.95 22.18
N ARG A 92 7.88 -21.33 21.90
CA ARG A 92 9.19 -22.01 21.97
C ARG A 92 9.49 -22.61 23.34
N GLU A 93 9.14 -21.90 24.42
CA GLU A 93 9.28 -22.41 25.79
C GLU A 93 8.47 -23.69 26.06
N LYS A 94 7.43 -23.94 25.26
CA LYS A 94 6.54 -25.10 25.36
C LYS A 94 6.74 -26.11 24.23
N ASP A 95 7.77 -25.92 23.39
CA ASP A 95 8.02 -26.72 22.20
C ASP A 95 6.83 -26.73 21.22
N LEU A 96 6.14 -25.59 21.11
CA LEU A 96 5.03 -25.38 20.18
C LEU A 96 5.47 -24.53 18.98
N SER A 97 4.85 -24.77 17.83
CA SER A 97 5.02 -23.97 16.62
C SER A 97 3.70 -23.71 15.91
N GLY A 98 3.75 -22.87 14.88
CA GLY A 98 2.57 -22.41 14.15
C GLY A 98 2.09 -21.08 14.71
N ILE A 99 2.24 -20.04 13.90
CA ILE A 99 1.62 -18.72 14.14
C ILE A 99 0.79 -18.34 12.92
N SER A 100 -0.22 -17.50 13.13
CA SER A 100 -0.95 -16.83 12.05
C SER A 100 -0.63 -15.34 12.10
N LEU A 101 -0.35 -14.75 10.94
CA LEU A 101 -0.06 -13.33 10.78
C LEU A 101 -0.93 -12.75 9.67
N ASP A 102 -1.56 -11.60 9.94
CA ASP A 102 -2.33 -10.86 8.95
C ASP A 102 -1.41 -9.92 8.16
N PHE A 103 -1.50 -9.96 6.83
CA PHE A 103 -0.80 -9.05 5.93
C PHE A 103 -1.77 -8.21 5.13
N VAL A 104 -1.53 -6.89 5.08
CA VAL A 104 -2.25 -5.99 4.17
C VAL A 104 -1.87 -6.30 2.72
N LEU A 105 -2.86 -6.30 1.83
CA LEU A 105 -2.62 -6.42 0.40
C LEU A 105 -2.49 -5.02 -0.20
N ASP A 106 -1.33 -4.72 -0.75
CA ASP A 106 -0.98 -3.36 -1.18
C ASP A 106 -0.45 -3.36 -2.62
N THR A 107 -1.31 -2.96 -3.55
CA THR A 107 -0.97 -2.85 -4.97
C THR A 107 0.01 -1.71 -5.28
N ALA A 108 0.19 -0.75 -4.38
CA ALA A 108 1.09 0.39 -4.53
C ALA A 108 2.40 0.25 -3.73
N ALA A 109 2.69 -0.93 -3.19
CA ALA A 109 4.00 -1.29 -2.65
C ALA A 109 4.76 -2.23 -3.58
N ASN A 110 6.04 -1.98 -3.82
CA ASN A 110 6.87 -2.85 -4.68
C ASN A 110 7.67 -3.90 -3.89
N VAL A 111 7.66 -3.82 -2.56
CA VAL A 111 8.38 -4.71 -1.64
C VAL A 111 7.43 -5.23 -0.57
N ASN A 112 7.51 -6.51 -0.23
CA ASN A 112 6.82 -7.05 0.95
C ASN A 112 7.49 -6.50 2.20
N THR A 113 6.70 -6.02 3.15
CA THR A 113 7.23 -5.46 4.40
C THR A 113 6.66 -6.15 5.63
N LEU A 114 7.42 -6.09 6.72
CA LEU A 114 7.11 -6.70 8.00
C LEU A 114 7.45 -5.71 9.12
N ASN A 115 6.67 -5.71 10.19
CA ASN A 115 7.01 -4.93 11.37
C ASN A 115 8.32 -5.45 12.01
N ALA A 116 9.27 -4.55 12.25
CA ALA A 116 10.58 -4.91 12.83
C ALA A 116 10.45 -5.60 14.21
N GLN A 117 9.42 -5.26 15.00
CA GLN A 117 9.15 -5.92 16.27
C GLN A 117 8.72 -7.37 16.05
N VAL A 118 7.91 -7.64 15.02
CA VAL A 118 7.50 -9.02 14.66
C VAL A 118 8.73 -9.82 14.24
N ALA A 119 9.58 -9.26 13.37
CA ALA A 119 10.83 -9.93 12.97
C ALA A 119 11.72 -10.29 14.17
N LYS A 120 11.84 -9.36 15.12
CA LYS A 120 12.61 -9.55 16.35
C LYS A 120 11.99 -10.59 17.29
N GLU A 121 10.69 -10.53 17.54
CA GLU A 121 10.00 -11.46 18.45
C GLU A 121 10.02 -12.90 17.93
N LEU A 122 9.86 -13.05 16.62
CA LEU A 122 9.93 -14.36 15.96
C LEU A 122 11.36 -14.86 15.77
N ASN A 123 12.36 -14.01 16.01
CA ASN A 123 13.78 -14.32 15.82
C ASN A 123 14.05 -14.80 14.38
N LEU A 124 13.57 -14.03 13.40
CA LEU A 124 13.69 -14.38 11.99
C LEU A 124 15.14 -14.25 11.50
N GLU A 125 15.51 -15.10 10.55
CA GLU A 125 16.81 -15.06 9.87
C GLU A 125 16.83 -13.92 8.85
N ALA A 126 17.86 -13.05 8.93
CA ALA A 126 18.13 -12.05 7.91
C ALA A 126 18.77 -12.73 6.68
N VAL A 127 18.11 -12.59 5.53
CA VAL A 127 18.50 -13.23 4.25
C VAL A 127 18.84 -12.21 3.16
N GLY A 128 18.72 -10.93 3.46
CA GLY A 128 19.05 -9.85 2.52
C GLY A 128 18.86 -8.47 3.13
N GLU A 129 18.89 -7.46 2.27
CA GLU A 129 18.64 -6.07 2.61
C GLU A 129 17.96 -5.37 1.42
N VAL A 130 17.16 -4.34 1.73
CA VAL A 130 16.60 -3.44 0.72
C VAL A 130 17.18 -2.05 0.92
N PRO A 131 17.47 -1.32 -0.17
CA PRO A 131 17.90 0.05 -0.06
C PRO A 131 16.76 0.93 0.46
N GLY A 132 17.11 2.13 0.91
CA GLY A 132 16.11 3.14 1.27
C GLY A 132 15.18 3.47 0.10
N GLY A 133 14.03 4.01 0.45
CA GLY A 133 12.95 4.32 -0.46
C GLY A 133 12.15 5.53 0.02
N TYR A 134 10.91 5.59 -0.42
CA TYR A 134 9.93 6.61 -0.08
C TYR A 134 8.63 5.93 0.33
N GLY A 135 7.84 6.64 1.10
CA GLY A 135 6.44 6.32 1.24
C GLY A 135 5.59 7.58 1.27
N ALA A 136 4.34 7.38 1.67
CA ALA A 136 3.35 8.41 1.90
C ALA A 136 3.89 9.69 2.57
N ALA A 137 4.76 9.50 3.58
CA ALA A 137 5.17 10.58 4.47
C ALA A 137 6.65 10.97 4.33
N GLY A 138 7.32 10.59 3.24
CA GLY A 138 8.71 10.97 2.98
C GLY A 138 9.66 9.79 2.82
N GLU A 139 10.94 10.06 3.01
CA GLU A 139 12.00 9.06 2.89
C GLU A 139 11.85 7.93 3.91
N ILE A 140 12.18 6.72 3.49
CA ILE A 140 12.22 5.51 4.31
C ILE A 140 13.64 4.95 4.25
N ALA A 141 14.26 4.75 5.41
CA ALA A 141 15.56 4.10 5.48
C ALA A 141 15.49 2.64 4.99
N GLY A 142 16.59 2.16 4.40
CA GLY A 142 16.71 0.75 4.04
C GLY A 142 16.64 -0.15 5.27
N ALA A 143 16.33 -1.42 5.07
CA ALA A 143 16.18 -2.39 6.16
C ALA A 143 16.61 -3.79 5.74
N GLU A 144 16.87 -4.63 6.74
CA GLU A 144 17.10 -6.06 6.56
C GLU A 144 15.83 -6.75 6.02
N THR A 145 16.04 -7.72 5.13
CA THR A 145 15.03 -8.64 4.63
C THR A 145 15.12 -9.96 5.39
N TYR A 146 13.99 -10.42 5.92
CA TYR A 146 13.90 -11.61 6.73
C TYR A 146 13.18 -12.75 6.00
N MET A 147 13.59 -13.99 6.31
CA MET A 147 12.90 -15.20 5.88
C MET A 147 11.74 -15.52 6.84
N LEU A 148 10.51 -15.52 6.32
CA LEU A 148 9.33 -16.02 7.04
C LEU A 148 9.12 -17.52 6.80
N GLY A 149 9.54 -18.01 5.63
CA GLY A 149 9.46 -19.42 5.25
C GLY A 149 8.17 -19.79 4.53
N ASP A 150 7.85 -21.09 4.55
CA ASP A 150 6.66 -21.62 3.90
C ASP A 150 5.41 -21.26 4.70
N CYS A 151 4.33 -20.91 4.00
CA CYS A 151 3.06 -20.54 4.62
C CYS A 151 1.87 -21.20 3.93
N SER A 152 0.81 -21.39 4.71
CA SER A 152 -0.52 -21.79 4.25
C SER A 152 -1.52 -20.66 4.49
N LEU A 153 -2.69 -20.74 3.85
CA LEU A 153 -3.79 -19.82 4.14
C LEU A 153 -4.43 -20.20 5.46
N ASP A 154 -4.63 -19.23 6.36
CA ASP A 154 -5.33 -19.47 7.62
C ASP A 154 -6.86 -19.47 7.42
N LEU A 155 -7.37 -20.63 7.02
CA LEU A 155 -8.79 -20.90 6.80
C LEU A 155 -9.58 -21.17 8.08
N SER A 156 -8.92 -21.24 9.25
CA SER A 156 -9.56 -21.56 10.53
C SER A 156 -10.66 -20.57 10.94
N VAL A 157 -10.70 -19.41 10.29
CA VAL A 157 -11.67 -18.34 10.55
C VAL A 157 -12.97 -18.49 9.78
N LEU A 158 -13.08 -19.47 8.88
CA LEU A 158 -14.36 -19.83 8.25
C LEU A 158 -15.35 -20.48 9.23
N GLY A 159 -14.94 -20.81 10.46
CA GLY A 159 -15.82 -21.46 11.44
C GLY A 159 -16.26 -22.87 11.03
N GLU A 160 -15.75 -23.37 9.91
CA GLU A 160 -15.88 -24.76 9.52
C GLU A 160 -15.12 -25.58 10.57
N LYS A 161 -15.88 -26.23 11.45
CA LYS A 161 -15.36 -27.33 12.25
C LYS A 161 -14.65 -28.26 11.28
N LYS A 162 -13.34 -28.46 11.47
CA LYS A 162 -12.69 -29.66 10.97
C LYS A 162 -13.60 -30.82 11.37
N CYS A 163 -14.12 -31.54 10.39
CA CYS A 163 -14.80 -32.80 10.67
C CYS A 163 -13.84 -33.63 11.52
N ASP A 164 -14.34 -34.24 12.60
CA ASP A 164 -13.57 -34.98 13.59
C ASP A 164 -12.89 -36.27 13.05
N ASP A 165 -12.72 -36.37 11.72
CA ASP A 165 -11.94 -37.42 11.07
C ASP A 165 -10.48 -36.96 11.02
N GLU A 166 -9.77 -37.30 12.10
CA GLU A 166 -8.35 -37.13 12.37
C GLU A 166 -7.45 -37.88 11.37
N ASP A 167 -7.38 -37.42 10.14
CA ASP A 167 -6.12 -37.51 9.41
C ASP A 167 -5.49 -36.12 9.47
N GLU A 168 -4.24 -36.07 9.95
CA GLU A 168 -3.37 -34.89 9.96
C GLU A 168 -3.25 -34.34 8.53
N GLN A 169 -4.24 -33.58 8.08
CA GLN A 169 -4.09 -32.73 6.91
C GLN A 169 -3.04 -31.70 7.31
N GLU A 170 -1.79 -32.02 6.97
CA GLU A 170 -0.71 -31.06 6.88
C GLU A 170 -1.27 -29.84 6.16
N ASP A 171 -1.10 -28.65 6.77
CA ASP A 171 -1.63 -27.44 6.15
C ASP A 171 -1.03 -27.35 4.74
N GLU A 172 -1.88 -27.38 3.71
CA GLU A 172 -1.43 -27.32 2.32
C GLU A 172 -0.60 -26.05 2.13
N ILE A 173 0.64 -26.23 1.66
CA ILE A 173 1.57 -25.11 1.47
C ILE A 173 1.04 -24.25 0.33
N PHE A 174 0.62 -23.03 0.67
CA PHE A 174 0.13 -22.04 -0.27
C PHE A 174 1.28 -21.33 -0.99
N MET A 175 2.34 -20.98 -0.25
CA MET A 175 3.51 -20.29 -0.77
C MET A 175 4.77 -20.73 -0.03
N GLN A 176 5.86 -20.89 -0.76
CA GLN A 176 7.16 -21.31 -0.22
C GLN A 176 8.11 -20.12 -0.11
N GLY A 177 8.94 -20.13 0.93
CA GLY A 177 10.04 -19.17 1.09
C GLY A 177 9.63 -17.69 1.06
N LEU A 178 8.52 -17.33 1.71
CA LEU A 178 8.10 -15.93 1.79
C LEU A 178 9.17 -15.11 2.53
N THR A 179 9.53 -13.96 1.94
CA THR A 179 10.45 -12.99 2.53
C THR A 179 9.77 -11.62 2.63
N ALA A 180 10.17 -10.84 3.63
CA ALA A 180 9.70 -9.48 3.82
C ALA A 180 10.76 -8.62 4.52
N SER A 181 10.75 -7.33 4.24
CA SER A 181 11.74 -6.38 4.76
C SER A 181 11.20 -5.60 5.94
N ALA A 182 12.02 -5.42 6.98
CA ALA A 182 11.63 -4.74 8.22
C ALA A 182 11.64 -3.21 8.08
N LEU A 183 10.98 -2.71 7.04
CA LEU A 183 10.75 -1.28 6.86
C LEU A 183 9.77 -0.79 7.92
N PRO A 184 9.79 0.50 8.30
CA PRO A 184 8.77 1.08 9.16
C PRO A 184 7.40 0.99 8.47
N VAL A 185 6.68 -0.10 8.72
CA VAL A 185 5.35 -0.34 8.19
C VAL A 185 4.35 0.45 9.01
N ALA A 186 3.57 1.27 8.32
CA ALA A 186 2.62 2.20 8.91
C ALA A 186 1.29 1.56 9.36
N SER A 187 1.06 0.25 9.18
CA SER A 187 -0.11 -0.43 9.73
C SER A 187 0.24 -1.14 11.04
N PRO A 188 0.11 -0.48 12.21
CA PRO A 188 0.33 -1.12 13.50
C PRO A 188 -0.69 -2.24 13.80
N ALA A 189 -1.74 -2.36 12.99
CA ALA A 189 -2.76 -3.38 13.16
C ALA A 189 -2.38 -4.73 12.54
N ALA A 190 -1.54 -4.75 11.48
CA ALA A 190 -1.14 -5.95 10.76
C ALA A 190 0.32 -6.33 11.07
N ALA A 191 0.73 -7.55 10.70
CA ALA A 191 2.12 -7.95 10.78
C ALA A 191 2.97 -7.19 9.74
N GLY A 192 2.40 -6.90 8.58
CA GLY A 192 3.10 -6.26 7.46
C GLY A 192 2.18 -6.03 6.27
N LEU A 193 2.79 -5.82 5.09
CA LEU A 193 2.07 -5.76 3.81
C LEU A 193 2.74 -6.65 2.77
N LEU A 194 1.93 -7.15 1.85
CA LEU A 194 2.32 -7.89 0.66
C LEU A 194 2.14 -6.98 -0.56
N GLY A 195 3.26 -6.67 -1.21
CA GLY A 195 3.33 -5.78 -2.35
C GLY A 195 3.29 -6.51 -3.69
N LEU A 196 3.67 -5.83 -4.76
CA LEU A 196 3.73 -6.37 -6.13
C LEU A 196 4.54 -7.66 -6.24
N ALA A 197 5.61 -7.82 -5.45
CA ALA A 197 6.40 -9.06 -5.42
C ALA A 197 5.51 -10.30 -5.14
N PHE A 198 4.53 -10.16 -4.25
CA PHE A 198 3.53 -11.20 -3.97
C PHE A 198 2.50 -11.32 -5.11
N PHE A 199 1.96 -10.21 -5.61
CA PHE A 199 0.97 -10.26 -6.70
C PHE A 199 1.53 -10.89 -7.99
N TYR A 200 2.83 -10.74 -8.26
CA TYR A 200 3.49 -11.37 -9.41
C TYR A 200 3.59 -12.91 -9.31
N CYS A 201 3.29 -13.51 -8.16
CA CYS A 201 3.24 -14.97 -8.01
C CYS A 201 2.03 -15.61 -8.72
N PHE A 202 0.98 -14.85 -9.02
CA PHE A 202 -0.29 -15.37 -9.55
C PHE A 202 -0.51 -14.95 -11.01
N GLU A 203 -0.35 -15.87 -11.96
CA GLU A 203 -0.40 -15.55 -13.39
C GLU A 203 -1.81 -15.15 -13.87
N GLY A 204 -2.84 -15.80 -13.34
CA GLY A 204 -4.24 -15.43 -13.57
C GLY A 204 -4.62 -14.12 -12.89
N GLY A 205 -3.89 -13.76 -11.83
CA GLY A 205 -4.09 -12.57 -11.01
C GLY A 205 -4.76 -12.88 -9.68
N VAL A 206 -5.03 -11.80 -8.94
CA VAL A 206 -5.64 -11.86 -7.61
C VAL A 206 -6.99 -11.15 -7.67
N GLU A 207 -8.03 -11.90 -7.35
CA GLU A 207 -9.41 -11.42 -7.33
C GLU A 207 -9.82 -11.12 -5.88
N MET A 208 -10.34 -9.92 -5.66
CA MET A 208 -10.81 -9.46 -4.35
C MET A 208 -12.30 -9.12 -4.48
N VAL A 209 -13.13 -9.84 -3.74
CA VAL A 209 -14.57 -9.60 -3.64
C VAL A 209 -14.83 -8.96 -2.29
N TRP A 210 -15.12 -7.66 -2.29
CA TRP A 210 -15.33 -6.88 -1.05
C TRP A 210 -16.77 -6.96 -0.58
N GLN A 211 -17.72 -6.93 -1.53
CA GLN A 211 -19.13 -6.89 -1.25
C GLN A 211 -19.73 -8.28 -1.50
N PRO A 212 -20.35 -8.89 -0.48
CA PRO A 212 -21.08 -10.13 -0.66
C PRO A 212 -22.15 -10.01 -1.75
N ASN A 213 -22.32 -11.06 -2.54
CA ASN A 213 -23.45 -11.21 -3.46
C ASN A 213 -24.04 -12.64 -3.33
N GLU A 214 -25.07 -12.97 -4.11
CA GLU A 214 -25.71 -14.29 -4.05
C GLU A 214 -24.73 -15.44 -4.36
N GLU A 215 -23.72 -15.21 -5.19
CA GLU A 215 -22.69 -16.20 -5.58
C GLU A 215 -21.52 -16.25 -4.59
N SER A 216 -21.31 -15.19 -3.81
CA SER A 216 -20.20 -14.99 -2.88
C SER A 216 -20.74 -14.34 -1.60
N PRO A 217 -21.33 -15.12 -0.68
CA PRO A 217 -22.03 -14.58 0.49
C PRO A 217 -21.11 -13.94 1.54
N THR A 218 -19.79 -14.04 1.38
CA THR A 218 -18.79 -13.42 2.24
C THR A 218 -17.71 -12.76 1.39
N PRO A 219 -17.04 -11.70 1.91
CA PRO A 219 -15.87 -11.15 1.26
C PRO A 219 -14.80 -12.23 1.11
N SER A 220 -14.17 -12.30 -0.05
CA SER A 220 -13.19 -13.33 -0.34
C SER A 220 -12.08 -12.83 -1.24
N ILE A 221 -10.94 -13.50 -1.15
CA ILE A 221 -9.84 -13.34 -2.07
C ILE A 221 -9.59 -14.66 -2.79
N THR A 222 -9.38 -14.60 -4.09
CA THR A 222 -9.09 -15.75 -4.93
C THR A 222 -7.78 -15.53 -5.67
N PHE A 223 -6.88 -16.49 -5.56
CA PHE A 223 -5.58 -16.53 -6.20
C PHE A 223 -5.67 -17.46 -7.41
N HIS A 224 -5.46 -16.89 -8.60
CA HIS A 224 -5.55 -17.63 -9.86
C HIS A 224 -4.15 -17.98 -10.37
N GLY A 225 -3.82 -19.27 -10.39
CA GLY A 225 -2.56 -19.77 -10.92
C GLY A 225 -2.43 -19.58 -12.44
N SER A 226 -3.55 -19.59 -13.17
CA SER A 226 -3.64 -19.36 -14.61
C SER A 226 -4.91 -18.58 -15.00
N ILE A 227 -5.10 -18.33 -16.29
CA ILE A 227 -6.32 -17.69 -16.82
C ILE A 227 -7.50 -18.64 -17.02
N ALA A 228 -7.31 -19.95 -16.88
CA ALA A 228 -8.30 -20.95 -17.29
C ALA A 228 -9.66 -20.79 -16.58
N HIS A 229 -9.63 -20.36 -15.32
CA HIS A 229 -10.81 -20.18 -14.47
C HIS A 229 -11.14 -18.72 -14.18
N LEU A 230 -10.48 -17.79 -14.88
CA LEU A 230 -10.67 -16.38 -14.65
C LEU A 230 -11.97 -15.89 -15.31
N ASN A 231 -13.00 -15.59 -14.52
CA ASN A 231 -14.23 -15.02 -15.02
C ASN A 231 -14.21 -13.48 -14.97
N THR A 232 -13.96 -12.83 -16.11
CA THR A 232 -13.99 -11.36 -16.24
C THR A 232 -15.31 -10.82 -16.79
N SER A 233 -16.34 -11.67 -16.91
CA SER A 233 -17.62 -11.29 -17.53
C SER A 233 -18.30 -10.17 -16.74
N GLY A 234 -18.74 -9.13 -17.45
CA GLY A 234 -19.42 -7.99 -16.84
C GLY A 234 -18.50 -6.98 -16.15
N LEU A 235 -17.18 -7.17 -16.19
CA LEU A 235 -16.19 -6.23 -15.64
C LEU A 235 -15.56 -5.39 -16.74
N SER A 236 -15.25 -4.14 -16.43
CA SER A 236 -14.51 -3.25 -17.34
C SER A 236 -13.01 -3.48 -17.22
N CYS A 237 -12.32 -3.67 -18.35
CA CYS A 237 -10.87 -3.83 -18.35
C CYS A 237 -10.16 -2.48 -18.38
N ILE A 238 -9.35 -2.21 -17.36
CA ILE A 238 -8.44 -1.08 -17.27
C ILE A 238 -7.04 -1.58 -17.58
N GLN A 239 -6.43 -1.00 -18.62
CA GLN A 239 -5.01 -1.19 -18.88
C GLN A 239 -4.26 -0.12 -18.10
N TYR A 240 -3.40 -0.54 -17.17
CA TYR A 240 -2.57 0.38 -16.41
C TYR A 240 -1.15 0.45 -16.99
N GLU A 241 -0.46 1.55 -16.70
CA GLU A 241 0.96 1.73 -16.98
C GLU A 241 1.77 1.35 -15.75
N SER A 242 2.80 0.50 -15.92
CA SER A 242 3.78 0.26 -14.86
C SER A 242 4.76 1.42 -14.83
N LEU A 243 4.81 2.14 -13.70
CA LEU A 243 5.72 3.26 -13.57
C LEU A 243 7.19 2.80 -13.72
N PRO A 244 8.04 3.59 -14.40
CA PRO A 244 9.46 3.25 -14.55
C PRO A 244 10.13 3.04 -13.18
N VAL A 245 11.03 2.06 -13.10
CA VAL A 245 11.80 1.70 -11.90
C VAL A 245 10.97 1.06 -10.77
N SER A 246 9.84 1.64 -10.38
CA SER A 246 9.04 1.16 -9.26
C SER A 246 8.08 0.02 -9.64
N LEU A 247 7.70 -0.07 -10.92
CA LEU A 247 6.70 -0.99 -11.48
C LEU A 247 5.28 -0.82 -10.93
N LEU A 248 5.03 0.23 -10.13
CA LEU A 248 3.73 0.49 -9.53
C LEU A 248 2.64 0.74 -10.58
N PRO A 249 1.40 0.27 -10.34
CA PRO A 249 0.31 0.41 -11.30
C PRO A 249 -0.25 1.84 -11.30
N SER A 250 -0.12 2.52 -12.44
CA SER A 250 -0.71 3.84 -12.69
C SER A 250 -1.91 3.72 -13.64
N VAL A 251 -3.09 4.08 -13.15
CA VAL A 251 -4.33 4.18 -13.93
C VAL A 251 -4.64 5.62 -14.27
N THR A 252 -5.46 5.88 -15.30
CA THR A 252 -5.96 7.23 -15.57
C THR A 252 -7.37 7.38 -15.01
N ILE A 253 -7.55 8.28 -14.04
CA ILE A 253 -8.86 8.73 -13.58
C ILE A 253 -9.23 10.04 -14.28
N CYS A 254 -10.52 10.34 -14.37
CA CYS A 254 -11.03 11.59 -14.91
C CYS A 254 -11.90 12.29 -13.88
N ILE A 255 -11.60 13.54 -13.57
CA ILE A 255 -12.37 14.38 -12.64
C ILE A 255 -12.63 15.72 -13.33
N ASN A 256 -13.90 16.12 -13.41
CA ASN A 256 -14.32 17.37 -14.07
C ASN A 256 -13.75 17.55 -15.50
N GLY A 257 -13.55 16.44 -16.23
CA GLY A 257 -13.01 16.42 -17.58
C GLY A 257 -11.48 16.47 -17.68
N VAL A 258 -10.77 16.50 -16.56
CA VAL A 258 -9.30 16.46 -16.50
C VAL A 258 -8.83 15.03 -16.23
N GLU A 259 -7.88 14.58 -17.06
CA GLU A 259 -7.25 13.27 -16.92
C GLU A 259 -6.09 13.34 -15.93
N ILE A 260 -6.12 12.48 -14.93
CA ILE A 260 -5.17 12.49 -13.83
C ILE A 260 -4.58 11.07 -13.70
N PRO A 261 -3.26 10.89 -13.88
CA PRO A 261 -2.61 9.62 -13.58
C PRO A 261 -2.62 9.37 -12.06
N ALA A 262 -3.09 8.20 -11.64
CA ALA A 262 -3.26 7.84 -10.25
C ALA A 262 -2.67 6.45 -9.95
N LEU A 263 -2.00 6.30 -8.81
CA LEU A 263 -1.63 4.98 -8.30
C LEU A 263 -2.88 4.20 -7.94
N PHE A 264 -3.00 2.95 -8.39
CA PHE A 264 -4.02 2.03 -7.91
C PHE A 264 -3.53 1.39 -6.60
N ASP A 265 -4.13 1.76 -5.46
CA ASP A 265 -3.56 1.50 -4.14
C ASP A 265 -4.59 0.90 -3.16
N THR A 266 -4.54 -0.42 -3.01
CA THR A 266 -5.32 -1.14 -1.98
C THR A 266 -4.75 -1.01 -0.56
N GLY A 267 -3.51 -0.54 -0.43
CA GLY A 267 -2.87 -0.16 0.84
C GLY A 267 -3.27 1.24 1.32
N SER A 268 -3.97 2.03 0.50
CA SER A 268 -4.52 3.32 0.89
C SER A 268 -5.97 3.24 1.35
N PRO A 269 -6.33 3.78 2.53
CA PRO A 269 -7.72 3.87 2.96
C PRO A 269 -8.48 5.01 2.28
N ILE A 270 -7.79 5.98 1.69
CA ILE A 270 -8.36 7.22 1.17
C ILE A 270 -7.80 7.54 -0.22
N THR A 271 -8.58 8.25 -1.01
CA THR A 271 -8.13 8.80 -2.29
C THR A 271 -7.60 10.19 -2.07
N CYS A 272 -6.40 10.46 -2.57
CA CYS A 272 -5.75 11.75 -2.47
C CYS A 272 -5.19 12.22 -3.81
N ILE A 273 -5.02 13.52 -3.94
CA ILE A 273 -4.60 14.20 -5.17
C ILE A 273 -3.66 15.35 -4.81
N ASN A 274 -2.61 15.56 -5.61
CA ASN A 274 -1.69 16.68 -5.39
C ASN A 274 -2.41 18.03 -5.60
N LYS A 275 -1.85 19.11 -5.05
CA LYS A 275 -2.52 20.43 -5.07
C LYS A 275 -2.77 20.91 -6.50
N GLN A 276 -1.82 20.70 -7.41
CA GLN A 276 -1.90 21.20 -8.78
C GLN A 276 -2.93 20.47 -9.65
N ALA A 277 -3.04 19.15 -9.54
CA ALA A 277 -4.04 18.37 -10.25
C ALA A 277 -5.45 18.65 -9.71
N ALA A 278 -5.58 18.89 -8.39
CA ALA A 278 -6.83 19.36 -7.80
C ALA A 278 -7.25 20.73 -8.37
N GLU A 279 -6.31 21.68 -8.45
CA GLU A 279 -6.55 23.00 -9.06
C GLU A 279 -6.95 22.88 -10.53
N ALA A 280 -6.22 22.08 -11.31
CA ALA A 280 -6.52 21.84 -12.72
C ALA A 280 -7.92 21.24 -12.93
N ALA A 281 -8.33 20.33 -12.05
CA ALA A 281 -9.67 19.72 -12.04
C ALA A 281 -10.74 20.60 -11.35
N GLY A 282 -10.41 21.81 -10.88
CA GLY A 282 -11.36 22.73 -10.25
C GLY A 282 -11.91 22.25 -8.90
N ILE A 283 -11.14 21.46 -8.15
CA ILE A 283 -11.55 20.89 -6.87
C ILE A 283 -11.22 21.88 -5.74
N GLU A 284 -12.26 22.38 -5.07
CA GLU A 284 -12.08 23.33 -3.96
C GLU A 284 -11.76 22.60 -2.64
N PRO A 285 -10.72 23.01 -1.89
CA PRO A 285 -10.48 22.49 -0.55
C PRO A 285 -11.53 23.04 0.45
N ALA A 286 -11.87 22.25 1.48
CA ALA A 286 -12.83 22.63 2.51
C ALA A 286 -12.34 23.80 3.39
N VAL A 287 -11.02 23.98 3.48
CA VAL A 287 -10.35 25.09 4.16
C VAL A 287 -9.27 25.63 3.21
N SER A 288 -9.05 26.95 3.18
CA SER A 288 -8.02 27.56 2.32
C SER A 288 -6.63 27.04 2.68
N LEU A 289 -5.87 26.61 1.66
CA LEU A 289 -4.50 26.11 1.78
C LEU A 289 -3.53 27.20 2.25
N ASP A 290 -3.80 28.46 1.89
CA ASP A 290 -2.98 29.62 2.26
C ASP A 290 -2.94 29.88 3.78
N GLU A 291 -3.86 29.29 4.54
CA GLU A 291 -3.89 29.42 6.00
C GLU A 291 -2.92 28.48 6.72
N PHE A 292 -2.23 27.58 6.00
CA PHE A 292 -1.33 26.57 6.57
C PHE A 292 0.13 26.69 6.10
N ASP A 293 0.38 27.31 4.94
CA ASP A 293 1.73 27.55 4.37
C ASP A 293 2.38 28.85 4.93
N ASP A 294 2.36 29.05 6.25
CA ASP A 294 3.03 30.18 6.93
C ASP A 294 4.55 29.96 7.08
N GLU A 295 5.18 29.36 6.07
CA GLU A 295 6.63 29.41 5.86
C GLU A 295 6.95 30.31 4.66
N ASP A 296 6.71 31.61 4.78
CA ASP A 296 7.70 32.54 4.24
C ASP A 296 7.67 33.94 4.87
N GLY A 297 8.86 34.38 5.25
CA GLY A 297 9.12 35.72 5.73
C GLY A 297 8.94 36.74 4.61
N GLY A 298 7.71 37.24 4.44
CA GLY A 298 7.42 38.42 3.64
C GLY A 298 8.06 39.67 4.24
N ALA A 299 9.16 40.11 3.62
CA ALA A 299 9.93 41.30 3.95
C ALA A 299 9.12 42.59 3.75
N ASN A 300 8.38 43.02 4.77
CA ASN A 300 8.26 44.41 5.24
C ASN A 300 7.11 44.53 6.24
N SER A 301 7.46 44.79 7.50
CA SER A 301 6.74 45.59 8.51
C SER A 301 6.66 44.92 9.89
N ASN A 302 7.19 45.64 10.89
CA ASN A 302 6.94 45.52 12.32
C ASN A 302 7.22 44.18 13.04
N TRP A 303 8.38 44.13 13.69
CA TRP A 303 8.83 43.09 14.62
C TRP A 303 8.03 43.15 15.95
N ASN A 304 6.78 42.64 15.95
CA ASN A 304 6.00 42.49 17.18
C ASN A 304 5.90 41.00 17.58
N PRO A 305 6.68 40.54 18.58
CA PRO A 305 6.76 39.12 18.96
C PRO A 305 5.43 38.55 19.48
N PHE A 306 4.57 39.39 20.07
CA PHE A 306 3.23 38.98 20.53
C PHE A 306 2.23 38.79 19.38
N ALA A 307 2.41 39.48 18.25
CA ALA A 307 1.57 39.28 17.07
C ALA A 307 1.83 37.90 16.44
N LYS A 308 3.10 37.47 16.40
CA LYS A 308 3.48 36.11 15.98
C LYS A 308 2.88 35.04 16.89
N ILE A 309 2.95 35.21 18.22
CA ILE A 309 2.35 34.24 19.16
C ILE A 309 0.82 34.15 18.96
N THR A 310 0.15 35.29 18.77
CA THR A 310 -1.31 35.32 18.59
C THR A 310 -1.73 34.72 17.23
N ALA A 311 -0.96 34.97 16.17
CA ALA A 311 -1.15 34.36 14.87
C ALA A 311 -0.97 32.82 14.95
N ASN A 312 0.11 32.37 15.59
CA ASN A 312 0.40 30.95 15.78
C ASN A 312 -0.69 30.23 16.60
N VAL A 313 -1.22 30.85 17.66
CA VAL A 313 -2.31 30.26 18.47
C VAL A 313 -3.60 30.18 17.66
N LYS A 314 -3.92 31.19 16.85
CA LYS A 314 -5.11 31.17 15.98
C LYS A 314 -5.00 30.14 14.86
N ALA A 315 -3.83 30.06 14.21
CA ALA A 315 -3.54 29.03 13.21
C ALA A 315 -3.66 27.63 13.83
N ALA A 316 -3.05 27.42 15.01
CA ALA A 316 -3.16 26.15 15.75
C ALA A 316 -4.60 25.82 16.15
N GLN A 317 -5.41 26.79 16.56
CA GLN A 317 -6.85 26.57 16.83
C GLN A 317 -7.62 26.19 15.56
N LYS A 318 -7.36 26.83 14.42
CA LYS A 318 -8.00 26.50 13.14
C LYS A 318 -7.60 25.12 12.65
N VAL A 319 -6.31 24.76 12.71
CA VAL A 319 -5.79 23.40 12.45
C VAL A 319 -6.51 22.39 13.33
N ALA A 320 -6.58 22.63 14.64
CA ALA A 320 -7.25 21.73 15.57
C ALA A 320 -8.76 21.60 15.28
N GLN A 321 -9.42 22.69 14.89
CA GLN A 321 -10.83 22.69 14.52
C GLN A 321 -11.06 21.91 13.22
N ALA A 322 -10.28 22.16 12.17
CA ALA A 322 -10.37 21.46 10.89
C ALA A 322 -10.08 19.96 11.05
N ALA A 323 -9.08 19.60 11.87
CA ALA A 323 -8.78 18.21 12.21
C ALA A 323 -9.95 17.55 12.97
N SER A 324 -10.56 18.26 13.94
CA SER A 324 -11.71 17.75 14.69
C SER A 324 -12.96 17.52 13.83
N GLN A 325 -13.07 18.25 12.71
CA GLN A 325 -14.15 18.12 11.73
C GLN A 325 -13.82 17.09 10.64
N GLY A 326 -12.64 16.45 10.69
CA GLY A 326 -12.18 15.52 9.65
C GLY A 326 -11.91 16.18 8.29
N GLN A 327 -11.67 17.49 8.28
CA GLN A 327 -11.34 18.26 7.08
C GLN A 327 -9.84 18.33 6.83
N LEU A 328 -9.03 18.03 7.84
CA LEU A 328 -7.58 18.00 7.77
C LEU A 328 -7.10 16.64 8.25
N LEU A 329 -6.33 15.95 7.41
CA LEU A 329 -5.58 14.76 7.77
C LEU A 329 -4.10 15.11 7.85
N THR A 330 -3.44 14.64 8.91
CA THR A 330 -1.99 14.82 9.08
C THR A 330 -1.32 13.45 9.05
N LEU A 331 -0.45 13.25 8.07
CA LEU A 331 0.42 12.08 8.00
C LEU A 331 1.72 12.40 8.74
N ALA A 332 2.10 11.54 9.68
CA ALA A 332 3.39 11.66 10.35
C ALA A 332 4.50 11.17 9.42
N GLY A 333 5.47 12.04 9.11
CA GLY A 333 6.61 11.75 8.23
C GLY A 333 7.96 11.96 8.90
N GLY A 334 9.00 11.33 8.34
CA GLY A 334 10.38 11.50 8.79
C GLY A 334 10.88 12.94 8.61
N ASP A 335 10.40 13.61 7.56
CA ASP A 335 10.75 14.98 7.19
C ASP A 335 9.77 16.03 7.73
N GLY A 336 8.80 15.61 8.54
CA GLY A 336 7.75 16.46 9.10
C GLY A 336 6.34 15.98 8.77
N PRO A 337 5.31 16.63 9.34
CA PRO A 337 3.92 16.28 9.08
C PRO A 337 3.51 16.69 7.65
N VAL A 338 2.93 15.76 6.89
CA VAL A 338 2.27 16.06 5.61
C VAL A 338 0.79 16.33 5.88
N GLN A 339 0.27 17.45 5.41
CA GLN A 339 -1.12 17.85 5.60
C GLN A 339 -1.92 17.62 4.32
N LEU A 340 -3.05 16.93 4.46
CA LEU A 340 -4.02 16.73 3.38
C LEU A 340 -5.36 17.36 3.77
N ILE A 341 -5.91 18.21 2.91
CA ILE A 341 -7.16 18.92 3.15
C ILE A 341 -8.27 18.26 2.34
N ARG A 342 -9.38 17.93 3.00
CA ARG A 342 -10.54 17.35 2.34
C ARG A 342 -11.16 18.34 1.35
N SER A 343 -11.67 17.84 0.22
CA SER A 343 -12.45 18.63 -0.72
C SER A 343 -13.77 19.09 -0.10
N LYS A 344 -14.24 20.27 -0.51
CA LYS A 344 -15.46 20.90 -0.03
C LYS A 344 -16.72 20.10 -0.41
N SER A 345 -16.72 19.53 -1.62
CA SER A 345 -17.77 18.68 -2.18
C SER A 345 -17.24 17.28 -2.49
N SER A 346 -18.15 16.34 -2.66
CA SER A 346 -17.83 15.07 -3.31
C SER A 346 -17.62 15.31 -4.79
N GLU A 347 -16.60 14.67 -5.35
CA GLU A 347 -16.25 14.78 -6.76
C GLU A 347 -16.62 13.49 -7.47
N LYS A 348 -17.19 13.61 -8.67
CA LYS A 348 -17.42 12.46 -9.55
C LYS A 348 -16.09 12.05 -10.17
N ILE A 349 -15.77 10.78 -10.01
CA ILE A 349 -14.51 10.19 -10.45
C ILE A 349 -14.86 9.11 -11.45
N ASP A 350 -14.41 9.31 -12.67
CA ASP A 350 -14.49 8.34 -13.74
C ASP A 350 -13.10 7.68 -13.93
N ILE A 351 -13.05 6.51 -14.57
CA ILE A 351 -11.80 5.81 -14.88
C ILE A 351 -11.74 5.45 -16.35
N ARG A 352 -10.54 5.57 -16.93
CA ARG A 352 -10.27 5.13 -18.29
C ARG A 352 -10.15 3.61 -18.35
N THR A 353 -10.94 3.03 -19.24
CA THR A 353 -10.96 1.60 -19.57
C THR A 353 -10.57 1.42 -21.04
N LYS A 354 -10.41 0.17 -21.49
CA LYS A 354 -10.20 -0.13 -22.91
C LYS A 354 -11.37 0.29 -23.81
N ASP A 355 -12.57 0.34 -23.24
CA ASP A 355 -13.82 0.60 -23.96
C ASP A 355 -14.27 2.07 -23.87
N GLY A 356 -13.55 2.91 -23.13
CA GLY A 356 -13.84 4.33 -22.98
C GLY A 356 -13.64 4.84 -21.55
N VAL A 357 -14.47 5.79 -21.15
CA VAL A 357 -14.49 6.32 -19.78
C VAL A 357 -15.71 5.76 -19.07
N THR A 358 -15.49 5.12 -17.93
CA THR A 358 -16.56 4.51 -17.12
C THR A 358 -16.64 5.24 -15.80
N ASP A 359 -17.87 5.45 -15.31
CA ASP A 359 -18.10 5.91 -13.94
C ASP A 359 -17.34 5.01 -12.97
N LEU A 360 -16.73 5.55 -11.91
CA LEU A 360 -16.07 4.77 -10.86
C LEU A 360 -16.78 4.97 -9.51
N ALA A 361 -16.85 6.22 -9.04
CA ALA A 361 -17.46 6.58 -7.77
C ALA A 361 -17.64 8.10 -7.63
N GLU A 362 -18.33 8.51 -6.57
CA GLU A 362 -18.38 9.90 -6.12
C GLU A 362 -17.85 10.01 -4.68
N SER A 363 -16.70 10.65 -4.45
CA SER A 363 -16.06 10.72 -3.13
C SER A 363 -15.51 12.11 -2.82
N GLN A 364 -15.41 12.45 -1.53
CA GLN A 364 -14.62 13.60 -1.12
C GLN A 364 -13.15 13.20 -1.12
N LEU A 365 -12.32 14.01 -1.79
CA LEU A 365 -10.90 13.73 -1.97
C LEU A 365 -10.06 14.44 -0.92
N PHE A 366 -8.87 13.93 -0.68
CA PHE A 366 -7.86 14.63 0.13
C PHE A 366 -6.82 15.30 -0.77
N ILE A 367 -6.67 16.60 -0.63
CA ILE A 367 -5.81 17.45 -1.46
C ILE A 367 -4.54 17.76 -0.68
N GLY A 368 -3.38 17.45 -1.26
CA GLY A 368 -2.09 17.82 -0.69
C GLY A 368 -0.92 17.12 -1.39
N ASP A 369 0.27 17.70 -1.23
CA ASP A 369 1.46 17.20 -1.91
C ASP A 369 2.14 16.13 -1.07
N ILE A 370 2.12 14.91 -1.61
CA ILE A 370 2.63 13.71 -0.95
C ILE A 370 4.07 13.48 -1.40
N PRO A 371 5.05 13.41 -0.47
CA PRO A 371 6.45 13.15 -0.80
C PRO A 371 6.66 11.88 -1.63
N GLY A 372 5.92 10.80 -1.35
CA GLY A 372 5.99 9.56 -2.12
C GLY A 372 5.56 9.72 -3.59
N LEU A 373 4.54 10.54 -3.87
CA LEU A 373 4.13 10.86 -5.24
C LEU A 373 5.20 11.72 -5.93
N GLN A 374 5.74 12.72 -5.22
CA GLN A 374 6.86 13.53 -5.71
C GLN A 374 8.06 12.67 -6.11
N ALA A 375 8.41 11.66 -5.31
CA ALA A 375 9.53 10.75 -5.61
C ALA A 375 9.29 9.90 -6.86
N LEU A 376 8.03 9.63 -7.20
CA LEU A 376 7.64 8.97 -8.46
C LEU A 376 7.61 9.91 -9.66
N GLY A 377 7.93 11.19 -9.46
CA GLY A 377 7.86 12.22 -10.48
C GLY A 377 6.54 13.01 -10.45
N GLY A 378 5.64 12.76 -9.50
CA GLY A 378 4.28 13.29 -9.39
C GLY A 378 4.12 14.75 -8.95
N LEU A 379 5.13 15.61 -9.13
CA LEU A 379 4.98 17.06 -8.92
C LEU A 379 4.64 17.75 -10.23
N GLY A 380 3.44 18.33 -10.33
CA GLY A 380 2.89 18.80 -11.59
C GLY A 380 1.45 18.36 -11.77
N GLY A 381 0.63 19.14 -12.49
CA GLY A 381 -0.70 18.68 -12.92
C GLY A 381 -0.62 17.50 -13.89
N ASP A 382 0.44 17.46 -14.71
CA ASP A 382 0.67 16.42 -15.73
C ASP A 382 1.64 15.32 -15.28
N ALA A 383 2.08 15.34 -14.02
CA ALA A 383 3.19 14.53 -13.57
C ALA A 383 2.71 13.18 -12.99
N PRO A 384 3.04 12.04 -13.62
CA PRO A 384 2.49 10.76 -13.20
C PRO A 384 3.31 10.13 -12.06
N PRO A 385 2.65 9.60 -11.02
CA PRO A 385 1.24 9.74 -10.64
C PRO A 385 1.00 11.02 -9.83
N ALA A 386 -0.08 11.74 -10.14
CA ALA A 386 -0.50 12.96 -9.45
C ALA A 386 -1.54 12.68 -8.34
N ALA A 387 -2.03 11.44 -8.25
CA ALA A 387 -3.03 11.02 -7.28
C ALA A 387 -2.77 9.59 -6.79
N VAL A 388 -3.44 9.22 -5.70
CA VAL A 388 -3.61 7.85 -5.23
C VAL A 388 -5.09 7.53 -5.21
N LEU A 389 -5.47 6.45 -5.87
CA LEU A 389 -6.79 5.87 -5.86
C LEU A 389 -6.88 4.82 -4.75
N GLY A 390 -7.56 5.16 -3.66
CA GLY A 390 -7.62 4.35 -2.44
C GLY A 390 -8.90 3.53 -2.28
N MET A 391 -8.98 2.81 -1.16
CA MET A 391 -10.05 1.88 -0.82
C MET A 391 -11.42 2.54 -0.63
N ASP A 392 -11.50 3.84 -0.30
CA ASP A 392 -12.76 4.59 -0.23
C ASP A 392 -13.50 4.66 -1.59
N ILE A 393 -12.77 4.44 -2.68
CA ILE A 393 -13.28 4.33 -4.04
C ILE A 393 -13.22 2.90 -4.55
N ILE A 394 -12.07 2.22 -4.42
CA ILE A 394 -11.87 0.87 -4.97
C ILE A 394 -12.94 -0.11 -4.44
N ALA A 395 -13.24 -0.07 -3.14
CA ALA A 395 -14.22 -0.97 -2.52
C ALA A 395 -15.68 -0.67 -2.89
N ARG A 396 -15.96 0.40 -3.65
CA ARG A 396 -17.31 0.67 -4.18
C ARG A 396 -17.64 -0.18 -5.39
N ARG A 397 -16.63 -0.72 -6.07
CA ARG A 397 -16.81 -1.79 -7.04
C ARG A 397 -16.97 -3.08 -6.27
N PRO A 398 -17.97 -3.94 -6.54
CA PRO A 398 -18.20 -5.14 -5.72
C PRO A 398 -17.00 -6.10 -5.68
N ARG A 399 -16.22 -6.11 -6.76
CA ARG A 399 -15.12 -7.03 -7.02
C ARG A 399 -14.06 -6.35 -7.87
N VAL A 400 -12.79 -6.66 -7.59
CA VAL A 400 -11.63 -6.25 -8.38
C VAL A 400 -10.82 -7.47 -8.76
N ILE A 401 -10.29 -7.53 -9.98
CA ILE A 401 -9.25 -8.50 -10.36
C ILE A 401 -7.99 -7.74 -10.72
N PHE A 402 -6.93 -7.92 -9.94
CA PHE A 402 -5.62 -7.34 -10.18
C PHE A 402 -4.70 -8.35 -10.87
N ARG A 403 -4.35 -8.10 -12.13
CA ARG A 403 -3.48 -8.96 -12.95
C ARG A 403 -2.13 -8.31 -13.16
N ALA A 404 -1.24 -8.50 -12.18
CA ALA A 404 0.08 -7.88 -12.13
C ALA A 404 0.91 -8.14 -13.40
N ARG A 405 0.95 -9.39 -13.88
CA ARG A 405 1.77 -9.79 -15.04
C ARG A 405 1.27 -9.27 -16.38
N GLN A 406 -0.02 -8.93 -16.49
CA GLN A 406 -0.64 -8.49 -17.74
C GLN A 406 -0.98 -7.00 -17.75
N ASN A 407 -0.58 -6.27 -16.71
CA ASN A 407 -0.88 -4.86 -16.53
C ASN A 407 -2.37 -4.52 -16.63
N GLN A 408 -3.22 -5.38 -16.07
CA GLN A 408 -4.67 -5.27 -16.19
C GLN A 408 -5.34 -5.22 -14.82
N ILE A 409 -6.39 -4.40 -14.73
CA ILE A 409 -7.33 -4.37 -13.62
C ILE A 409 -8.73 -4.57 -14.20
N TYR A 410 -9.54 -5.41 -13.57
CA TYR A 410 -10.96 -5.53 -13.89
C TYR A 410 -11.79 -5.04 -12.72
N LEU A 411 -12.76 -4.15 -12.97
CA LEU A 411 -13.64 -3.52 -11.98
C LEU A 411 -15.13 -3.65 -12.36
#